data_AF-A0A2K5ARU1-F1
#
_entry.id   AF-A0A2K5ARU1-F1
#
_cell.length_a   1.000
_cell.length_b   1.000
_cell.length_c   1.000
_cell.angle_alpha   90.00
_cell.angle_beta   90.00
_cell.angle_gamma   90.00
#
_symmetry.space_group_name_H-M   'P 1'
#
loop_
_entity.id
_entity.type
_entity.pdbx_description
1 polymer ?
#
loop_
_entity_poly.entity_id
_entity_poly.type
_entity_poly.pdbx_seq_one_letter_code
_entity_poly.pdbx_strand_id
1 'polypeptide(L)'
;MDGANNGKMQEERYAIDERRQVVDKILNALADKYNRLILTSTIDEPKSALQISKEHGIPASTVYRKLHMLEKDGLIKVDGSVIDNGKRYYLYKSNIKAINIIFTMNTLKVDVILNKDMKRSAYW
;
A
#
# COMPACT_ATOMS: atom_id res chain seq x y z
N MET A 1 18.19 6.53 -40.82
CA MET A 1 18.79 6.49 -39.48
C MET A 1 17.63 6.61 -38.51
N ASP A 2 16.82 5.56 -38.32
CA ASP A 2 15.48 5.73 -37.70
C ASP A 2 15.10 4.65 -36.67
N GLY A 3 16.02 3.73 -36.36
CA GLY A 3 15.77 2.66 -35.38
C GLY A 3 15.82 3.09 -33.91
N ALA A 4 16.53 4.17 -33.58
CA ALA A 4 16.74 4.60 -32.18
C ALA A 4 15.58 5.41 -31.59
N ASN A 5 14.75 6.04 -32.43
CA ASN A 5 13.64 6.89 -31.98
C ASN A 5 12.40 6.06 -31.57
N ASN A 6 12.25 4.86 -32.16
CA ASN A 6 11.07 4.01 -31.95
C ASN A 6 11.12 3.24 -30.61
N GLY A 7 12.32 2.98 -30.08
CA GLY A 7 12.52 2.33 -28.77
C GLY A 7 12.25 3.28 -27.60
N LYS A 8 12.77 4.52 -27.65
CA LYS A 8 12.53 5.54 -26.61
C LYS A 8 11.05 5.89 -26.47
N MET A 9 10.33 6.03 -27.58
CA MET A 9 8.89 6.29 -27.61
C MET A 9 8.04 5.15 -27.01
N GLN A 10 8.52 3.90 -27.08
CA GLN A 10 7.84 2.77 -26.46
C GLN A 10 8.10 2.72 -24.96
N GLU A 11 9.35 2.88 -24.52
CA GLU A 11 9.72 2.92 -23.09
C GLU A 11 8.99 4.03 -22.33
N GLU A 12 8.86 5.22 -22.91
CA GLU A 12 8.11 6.33 -22.30
C GLU A 12 6.62 6.02 -22.12
N ARG A 13 5.99 5.36 -23.09
CA ARG A 13 4.57 4.95 -23.00
C ARG A 13 4.37 3.89 -21.92
N TYR A 14 5.25 2.89 -21.83
CA TYR A 14 5.20 1.89 -20.77
C TYR A 14 5.33 2.52 -19.37
N ALA A 15 6.28 3.43 -19.18
CA ALA A 15 6.47 4.12 -17.90
C ALA A 15 5.24 4.97 -17.50
N ILE A 16 4.56 5.58 -18.48
CA ILE A 16 3.31 6.33 -18.24
C ILE A 16 2.18 5.38 -17.80
N ASP A 17 2.02 4.25 -18.47
CA ASP A 17 0.96 3.29 -18.16
C ASP A 17 1.18 2.60 -16.80
N GLU A 18 2.42 2.25 -16.46
CA GLU A 18 2.76 1.75 -15.12
C GLU A 18 2.43 2.80 -14.04
N ARG A 19 2.81 4.07 -14.27
CA ARG A 19 2.51 5.15 -13.33
C ARG A 19 1.01 5.34 -13.14
N ARG A 20 0.22 5.27 -14.22
CA ARG A 20 -1.25 5.33 -14.16
C ARG A 20 -1.83 4.18 -13.32
N GLN A 21 -1.37 2.96 -13.54
CA GLN A 21 -1.81 1.80 -12.75
C GLN A 21 -1.51 1.97 -11.26
N VAL A 22 -0.36 2.53 -10.90
CA VAL A 22 -0.02 2.83 -9.50
C VAL A 22 -0.96 3.88 -8.92
N VAL A 23 -1.25 4.95 -9.67
CA VAL A 23 -2.19 6.00 -9.25
C VAL A 23 -3.58 5.42 -9.01
N ASP A 24 -4.09 4.59 -9.92
CA ASP A 24 -5.42 3.99 -9.80
C ASP A 24 -5.52 3.07 -8.58
N LYS A 25 -4.48 2.27 -8.29
CA LYS A 25 -4.42 1.45 -7.08
C LYS A 25 -4.53 2.30 -5.81
N ILE A 26 -3.80 3.41 -5.76
CA ILE A 26 -3.84 4.33 -4.62
C ILE A 26 -5.23 4.95 -4.45
N LEU A 27 -5.83 5.45 -5.54
CA LEU A 27 -7.15 6.07 -5.49
C LEU A 27 -8.24 5.07 -5.10
N ASN A 28 -8.20 3.86 -5.67
CA ASN A 28 -9.12 2.77 -5.31
C ASN A 28 -8.97 2.36 -3.84
N ALA A 29 -7.74 2.29 -3.33
CA ALA A 29 -7.51 2.02 -1.93
C ALA A 29 -8.10 3.13 -1.04
N LEU A 30 -7.89 4.40 -1.40
CA LEU A 30 -8.40 5.54 -0.64
C LEU A 30 -9.92 5.73 -0.72
N ALA A 31 -10.58 5.26 -1.77
CA ALA A 31 -12.04 5.31 -1.88
C ALA A 31 -12.73 4.45 -0.80
N ASP A 32 -12.11 3.34 -0.39
CA ASP A 32 -12.66 2.43 0.61
C ASP A 32 -12.33 2.86 2.05
N LYS A 33 -13.36 3.04 2.88
CA LYS A 33 -13.19 3.49 4.28
C LYS A 33 -12.39 2.52 5.14
N TYR A 34 -12.51 1.21 4.94
CA TYR A 34 -11.80 0.22 5.73
C TYR A 34 -10.32 0.17 5.35
N ASN A 35 -10.01 0.35 4.06
CA ASN A 35 -8.63 0.50 3.63
C ASN A 35 -7.97 1.73 4.27
N ARG A 36 -8.66 2.87 4.32
CA ARG A 36 -8.14 4.08 5.00
C ARG A 36 -7.88 3.81 6.49
N LEU A 37 -8.78 3.13 7.18
CA LEU A 37 -8.61 2.77 8.59
C LEU A 37 -7.40 1.83 8.78
N ILE A 38 -7.31 0.76 7.99
CA ILE A 38 -6.21 -0.20 8.05
C ILE A 38 -4.86 0.50 7.81
N LEU A 39 -4.74 1.27 6.72
CA LEU A 39 -3.52 1.99 6.39
C LEU A 39 -3.13 2.93 7.54
N THR A 40 -4.05 3.79 7.98
CA THR A 40 -3.81 4.75 9.08
C THR A 40 -3.39 4.04 10.37
N SER A 41 -4.09 2.96 10.76
CA SER A 41 -3.83 2.21 11.98
C SER A 41 -2.45 1.54 12.02
N THR A 42 -1.81 1.38 10.86
CA THR A 42 -0.53 0.67 10.67
C THR A 42 0.59 1.59 10.16
N ILE A 43 0.41 2.93 10.18
CA ILE A 43 1.45 3.88 9.76
C ILE A 43 2.62 3.85 10.76
N ASP A 44 2.35 4.09 12.04
CA ASP A 44 3.42 4.24 13.02
C ASP A 44 3.92 2.87 13.52
N GLU A 45 2.99 1.98 13.88
CA GLU A 45 3.29 0.67 14.47
C GLU A 45 2.63 -0.47 13.68
N PRO A 46 3.33 -1.62 13.53
CA PRO A 46 2.78 -2.77 12.84
C PRO A 46 1.70 -3.46 13.69
N LYS A 47 0.56 -3.82 13.10
CA LYS A 47 -0.58 -4.45 13.80
C LYS A 47 -1.04 -5.73 13.12
N SER A 48 -1.51 -6.68 13.91
CA SER A 48 -2.18 -7.88 13.40
C SER A 48 -3.61 -7.56 12.92
N ALA A 49 -4.13 -8.41 12.04
CA ALA A 49 -5.51 -8.32 11.58
C ALA A 49 -6.53 -8.33 12.74
N LEU A 50 -6.24 -9.07 13.83
CA LEU A 50 -7.11 -9.13 15.00
C LEU A 50 -7.06 -7.84 15.83
N GLN A 51 -5.89 -7.21 15.97
CA GLN A 51 -5.78 -5.91 16.63
C GLN A 51 -6.59 -4.86 15.88
N ILE A 52 -6.41 -4.75 14.56
CA ILE A 52 -7.15 -3.83 13.70
C ILE A 52 -8.67 -4.08 13.77
N SER A 53 -9.07 -5.36 13.74
CA SER A 53 -10.47 -5.78 13.84
C SER A 53 -11.11 -5.29 15.14
N LYS A 54 -10.42 -5.49 16.28
CA LYS A 54 -10.89 -5.07 17.60
C LYS A 54 -10.93 -3.55 17.73
N GLU A 55 -9.87 -2.86 17.30
CA GLU A 55 -9.72 -1.40 17.42
C GLU A 55 -10.81 -0.63 16.66
N HIS A 56 -11.20 -1.12 15.48
CA HIS A 56 -12.17 -0.42 14.61
C HIS A 56 -13.53 -1.10 14.51
N GLY A 57 -13.78 -2.18 15.25
CA GLY A 57 -15.04 -2.94 15.19
C GLY A 57 -15.33 -3.55 13.82
N ILE A 58 -14.28 -3.84 13.03
CA ILE A 58 -14.40 -4.41 11.67
C ILE A 58 -14.36 -5.94 11.80
N PRO A 59 -15.26 -6.71 11.15
CA PRO A 59 -15.17 -8.16 11.16
C PRO A 59 -13.79 -8.65 10.67
N ALA A 60 -13.17 -9.58 11.41
CA ALA A 60 -11.81 -10.05 11.12
C ALA A 60 -11.65 -10.55 9.67
N SER A 61 -12.65 -11.26 9.13
CA SER A 61 -12.68 -11.71 7.73
C SER A 61 -12.59 -10.54 6.72
N THR A 62 -13.21 -9.40 7.04
CA THR A 62 -13.12 -8.18 6.22
C THR A 62 -11.73 -7.59 6.30
N VAL A 63 -11.13 -7.52 7.50
CA VAL A 63 -9.76 -7.03 7.68
C VAL A 63 -8.76 -7.89 6.89
N TYR A 64 -8.83 -9.22 7.01
CA TYR A 64 -7.95 -10.13 6.26
C TYR A 64 -8.08 -9.94 4.74
N ARG A 65 -9.31 -9.86 4.22
CA ARG A 65 -9.53 -9.61 2.78
C ARG A 65 -8.91 -8.28 2.34
N LYS A 66 -9.08 -7.22 3.12
CA LYS A 66 -8.51 -5.90 2.79
C LYS A 66 -7.00 -5.86 2.89
N LEU A 67 -6.41 -6.47 3.92
CA LEU A 67 -4.97 -6.60 4.05
C LEU A 67 -4.35 -7.31 2.84
N HIS A 68 -4.97 -8.43 2.41
CA HIS A 68 -4.50 -9.15 1.23
C HIS A 68 -4.53 -8.30 -0.05
N MET A 69 -5.60 -7.51 -0.25
CA MET A 69 -5.69 -6.60 -1.39
C MET A 69 -4.63 -5.48 -1.33
N LEU A 70 -4.49 -4.84 -0.17
CA LEU A 70 -3.51 -3.77 0.04
C LEU A 70 -2.07 -4.26 -0.10
N GLU A 71 -1.79 -5.51 0.31
CA GLU A 71 -0.49 -6.16 0.16
C GLU A 71 -0.18 -6.43 -1.32
N LYS A 72 -1.16 -6.97 -2.06
CA LYS A 72 -1.06 -7.18 -3.51
C LYS A 72 -0.81 -5.86 -4.27
N ASP A 73 -1.39 -4.76 -3.80
CA ASP A 73 -1.19 -3.43 -4.36
C ASP A 73 0.09 -2.74 -3.86
N GLY A 74 0.85 -3.39 -2.96
CA GLY A 74 2.12 -2.88 -2.42
C GLY A 74 1.97 -1.73 -1.42
N LEU A 75 0.75 -1.44 -0.96
CA LEU A 75 0.46 -0.33 -0.04
C LEU A 75 0.73 -0.69 1.43
N ILE A 76 0.77 -1.99 1.74
CA ILE A 76 1.10 -2.54 3.06
C ILE A 76 2.04 -3.73 2.89
N LYS A 77 2.77 -4.08 3.96
CA LYS A 77 3.62 -5.28 4.00
C LYS A 77 3.48 -6.00 5.33
N VAL A 78 3.89 -7.26 5.37
CA VAL A 78 4.17 -7.97 6.62
C VAL A 78 5.51 -7.47 7.18
N ASP A 79 5.50 -7.02 8.44
CA ASP A 79 6.66 -6.46 9.16
C ASP A 79 7.13 -7.36 10.30
N GLY A 80 6.52 -8.53 10.45
CA GLY A 80 6.89 -9.53 11.45
C GLY A 80 5.73 -10.43 11.85
N SER A 81 5.90 -11.13 12.97
CA SER A 81 4.83 -11.93 13.57
C SER A 81 4.98 -12.02 15.08
N VAL A 82 3.87 -12.18 15.77
CA VAL A 82 3.80 -12.46 17.21
C VAL A 82 3.15 -13.81 17.45
N ILE A 83 3.44 -14.43 18.59
CA ILE A 83 2.77 -15.65 19.04
C ILE A 83 1.92 -15.30 20.25
N ASP A 84 0.64 -15.60 20.18
CA ASP A 84 -0.32 -15.44 21.28
C ASP A 84 -1.14 -16.73 21.40
N ASN A 85 -1.23 -17.28 22.61
CA ASN A 85 -1.90 -18.57 22.89
C ASN A 85 -1.50 -19.71 21.94
N GLY A 86 -0.20 -19.81 21.63
CA GLY A 86 0.34 -20.83 20.72
C GLY A 86 0.01 -20.61 19.24
N LYS A 87 -0.73 -19.55 18.89
CA LYS A 87 -1.05 -19.20 17.51
C LYS A 87 -0.18 -18.04 17.02
N ARG A 88 0.36 -18.18 15.82
CA ARG A 88 1.14 -17.12 15.16
C ARG A 88 0.21 -16.13 14.46
N TYR A 89 0.49 -14.84 14.63
CA TYR A 89 -0.20 -13.73 13.99
C TYR A 89 0.80 -12.85 13.25
N TYR A 90 0.58 -12.61 11.96
CA TYR A 90 1.37 -11.65 11.18
C TYR A 90 1.04 -10.22 11.59
N LEU A 91 2.07 -9.39 11.66
CA LEU A 91 1.95 -7.95 11.87
C LEU A 91 2.14 -7.23 10.54
N TYR A 92 1.27 -6.27 10.27
CA TYR A 92 1.25 -5.51 9.02
C TYR A 92 1.62 -4.06 9.27
N LYS A 93 2.47 -3.49 8.42
CA LYS A 93 2.90 -2.09 8.44
C LYS A 93 2.60 -1.42 7.12
N SER A 94 2.04 -0.21 7.16
CA SER A 94 1.80 0.60 5.97
C SER A 94 3.14 0.92 5.30
N ASN A 95 3.24 0.67 3.99
CA ASN A 95 4.37 1.16 3.19
C ASN A 95 4.25 2.67 2.91
N ILE A 96 3.11 3.25 3.23
CA ILE A 96 2.78 4.64 2.95
C ILE A 96 2.71 5.42 4.26
N LYS A 97 3.44 6.54 4.32
CA LYS A 97 3.40 7.51 5.42
C LYS A 97 2.42 8.64 5.13
N ALA A 98 2.34 9.09 3.88
CA ALA A 98 1.38 10.10 3.45
C ALA A 98 1.10 10.01 1.95
N ILE A 99 -0.08 10.47 1.54
CA ILE A 99 -0.48 10.62 0.14
C ILE A 99 -1.05 12.01 -0.03
N ASN A 100 -0.47 12.80 -0.94
CA ASN A 100 -0.98 14.11 -1.32
C ASN A 100 -1.64 14.00 -2.69
N ILE A 101 -2.93 14.34 -2.77
CA ILE A 101 -3.70 14.32 -4.00
C ILE A 101 -4.11 15.74 -4.33
N ILE A 102 -3.77 16.19 -5.53
CA ILE A 102 -4.22 17.47 -6.08
C ILE A 102 -5.07 17.14 -7.30
N PHE A 103 -6.36 17.48 -7.25
CA PHE A 103 -7.29 17.32 -8.35
C PHE A 103 -7.84 18.68 -8.76
N THR A 104 -7.59 19.06 -10.01
CA THR A 104 -7.98 20.34 -10.62
C THR A 104 -8.68 20.06 -11.95
N MET A 105 -9.22 21.09 -12.60
CA MET A 105 -9.91 20.95 -13.88
C MET A 105 -9.09 20.22 -14.96
N ASN A 106 -7.76 20.33 -14.92
CA ASN A 106 -6.88 19.81 -15.97
C ASN A 106 -5.81 18.84 -15.47
N THR A 107 -5.74 18.58 -14.16
CA THR A 107 -4.62 17.82 -13.60
C THR A 107 -5.04 17.00 -12.38
N LEU A 108 -4.61 15.74 -12.38
CA LEU A 108 -4.56 14.86 -11.23
C LEU A 108 -3.10 14.59 -10.91
N LYS A 109 -2.64 15.05 -9.74
CA LYS A 109 -1.30 14.77 -9.22
C LYS A 109 -1.42 13.96 -7.94
N VAL A 110 -0.65 12.88 -7.86
CA VAL A 110 -0.55 12.03 -6.67
C VAL A 110 0.92 11.92 -6.29
N ASP A 111 1.25 12.47 -5.12
CA ASP A 111 2.58 12.35 -4.52
C ASP A 111 2.49 11.43 -3.29
N VAL A 112 3.38 10.44 -3.21
CA VAL A 112 3.37 9.43 -2.15
C VAL A 112 4.65 9.54 -1.34
N ILE A 113 4.50 9.65 -0.03
CA ILE A 113 5.61 9.58 0.93
C ILE A 113 5.65 8.18 1.49
N LEU A 114 6.72 7.43 1.18
CA LEU A 114 6.91 6.08 1.68
C LEU A 114 7.26 6.07 3.17
N ASN A 115 6.79 5.04 3.86
CA ASN A 115 7.11 4.76 5.26
C ASN A 115 8.49 4.09 5.36
N LYS A 116 9.53 4.93 5.32
CA LYS A 116 10.94 4.51 5.20
C LYS A 116 11.57 4.01 6.50
N ASP A 117 10.81 3.67 7.53
CA ASP A 117 11.32 2.97 8.72
C ASP A 117 11.61 1.49 8.45
N MET A 118 12.12 1.21 7.26
CA MET A 118 12.57 -0.09 6.81
C MET A 118 14.02 -0.25 7.25
N LYS A 119 14.24 -0.69 8.50
CA LYS A 119 15.41 -1.55 8.71
C LYS A 119 15.18 -2.74 7.78
N ARG A 120 15.94 -2.79 6.67
CA ARG A 120 16.12 -4.02 5.90
C ARG A 120 16.39 -5.11 6.93
N SER A 121 15.46 -6.03 7.12
CA SER A 121 15.71 -7.22 7.93
C SER A 121 16.72 -8.05 7.15
N ALA A 122 17.99 -7.72 7.33
CA ALA A 122 19.11 -8.60 7.11
C ALA A 122 19.13 -9.57 8.29
N TYR A 123 18.20 -10.52 8.30
CA TYR A 123 18.32 -11.73 9.11
C TYR A 123 17.86 -12.90 8.26
N TRP A 124 18.85 -13.78 8.07
CA TRP A 124 18.95 -15.04 7.35
C TRP A 124 17.71 -15.93 7.34
#